data_AF-A0A659RQU1-F1
#
_entry.id   AF-A0A659RQU1-F1
#
_cell.length_a   1.000
_cell.length_b   1.000
_cell.length_c   1.000
_cell.angle_alpha   90.00
_cell.angle_beta   90.00
_cell.angle_gamma   90.00
#
_symmetry.space_group_name_H-M   'P 1'
#
loop_
_entity.id
_entity.type
_entity.pdbx_description
1 polymer ?
#
loop_
_entity_poly.entity_id
_entity_poly.type
_entity_poly.pdbx_seq_one_letter_code
_entity_poly.pdbx_strand_id
1 'polypeptide(L)'
;RSSAESDVIKRQDEDINGADEDPATYTTSTMGGSGPLPEEEDNRVRKFHINGVTVGVVSQRVQYYDADGRLVTESFKDYTRKTVLKECASLDDFVRKWQDADRKAAVIKELELQGILWDVLAEEVGKDLDPFDMLCHVVYGQPPLTRKERADNVRKRNYFTKYSDAAQTVLSNLLDKYADAGVEEIENIQVLKLKPFDQMGTLQEIITDGFGDKGTYMQAVSDLESEIYQLPPRSA
;
A
#
# COMPACT_ATOMS: atom_id res chain seq x y z
N ARG A 1 -46.78 -9.65 -54.76
CA ARG A 1 -46.04 -10.08 -55.97
C ARG A 1 -44.65 -10.48 -55.49
N SER A 2 -44.38 -11.77 -55.25
CA SER A 2 -43.88 -12.77 -56.24
C SER A 2 -42.44 -12.43 -56.67
N SER A 3 -41.39 -13.25 -56.67
CA SER A 3 -41.06 -14.68 -56.43
C SER A 3 -39.50 -14.70 -56.31
N ALA A 4 -38.85 -15.43 -55.40
CA ALA A 4 -38.36 -16.83 -55.44
C ALA A 4 -37.38 -17.20 -56.58
N GLU A 5 -36.16 -17.63 -56.21
CA GLU A 5 -35.27 -18.69 -56.77
C GLU A 5 -33.96 -18.64 -55.93
N SER A 6 -33.59 -19.56 -55.04
CA SER A 6 -33.35 -21.02 -55.08
C SER A 6 -32.24 -21.45 -56.05
N ASP A 7 -31.09 -21.89 -55.52
CA ASP A 7 -30.32 -22.94 -56.18
C ASP A 7 -29.54 -23.82 -55.19
N VAL A 8 -29.63 -25.13 -55.48
CA VAL A 8 -29.22 -26.28 -54.68
C VAL A 8 -28.34 -27.16 -55.58
N ILE A 9 -27.13 -27.52 -55.14
CA ILE A 9 -26.34 -28.62 -55.73
C ILE A 9 -25.66 -29.36 -54.57
N LYS A 10 -26.26 -30.46 -54.08
CA LYS A 10 -26.06 -31.89 -54.44
C LYS A 10 -24.75 -32.52 -53.97
N ARG A 11 -24.90 -33.46 -53.05
CA ARG A 11 -23.95 -34.46 -52.55
C ARG A 11 -23.69 -35.55 -53.60
N GLN A 12 -22.51 -36.17 -53.52
CA GLN A 12 -22.31 -37.57 -53.88
C GLN A 12 -21.54 -38.25 -52.73
N ASP A 13 -22.14 -39.32 -52.22
CA ASP A 13 -21.57 -40.30 -51.30
C ASP A 13 -20.96 -41.44 -52.12
N GLU A 14 -19.77 -41.94 -51.73
CA GLU A 14 -19.31 -43.33 -51.92
C GLU A 14 -18.30 -43.69 -50.78
N ASP A 15 -18.80 -44.23 -49.66
CA ASP A 15 -18.52 -45.58 -49.10
C ASP A 15 -17.32 -46.38 -49.69
N ILE A 16 -16.37 -47.04 -48.97
CA ILE A 16 -16.43 -47.95 -47.80
C ILE A 16 -14.99 -48.38 -47.32
N ASN A 17 -14.92 -48.86 -46.05
CA ASN A 17 -13.92 -49.72 -45.35
C ASN A 17 -12.65 -49.06 -44.78
N GLY A 18 -12.24 -49.24 -43.51
CA GLY A 18 -12.60 -50.20 -42.46
C GLY A 18 -11.30 -50.73 -41.81
N ALA A 19 -10.96 -50.31 -40.59
CA ALA A 19 -10.01 -50.98 -39.70
C ALA A 19 -10.09 -50.40 -38.27
N ASP A 20 -10.41 -51.28 -37.32
CA ASP A 20 -10.31 -51.10 -35.86
C ASP A 20 -8.92 -50.61 -35.43
N GLU A 21 -8.83 -49.72 -34.42
CA GLU A 21 -7.81 -49.79 -33.35
C GLU A 21 -8.29 -49.09 -32.05
N ASP A 22 -7.99 -49.73 -30.92
CA ASP A 22 -8.43 -49.50 -29.54
C ASP A 22 -8.01 -48.15 -28.88
N PRO A 23 -8.71 -47.69 -27.82
CA PRO A 23 -8.36 -46.47 -27.09
C PRO A 23 -7.15 -46.67 -26.17
N ALA A 24 -6.08 -45.90 -26.39
CA ALA A 24 -4.85 -45.97 -25.60
C ALA A 24 -5.06 -45.58 -24.13
N THR A 25 -4.68 -46.51 -23.26
CA THR A 25 -4.59 -46.44 -21.80
C THR A 25 -3.56 -45.42 -21.31
N TYR A 26 -3.91 -44.72 -20.23
CA TYR A 26 -3.04 -43.86 -19.42
C TYR A 26 -2.00 -44.69 -18.66
N THR A 27 -0.71 -44.35 -18.80
CA THR A 27 0.34 -44.82 -17.91
C THR A 27 1.04 -43.64 -17.25
N THR A 28 0.83 -43.53 -15.94
CA THR A 28 1.59 -42.71 -15.00
C THR A 28 3.04 -43.21 -14.94
N SER A 29 3.97 -42.41 -15.43
CA SER A 29 5.41 -42.60 -15.19
C SER A 29 5.88 -41.63 -14.11
N THR A 30 5.99 -42.16 -12.89
CA THR A 30 6.80 -41.61 -11.81
C THR A 30 8.28 -41.79 -12.16
N MET A 31 8.99 -40.70 -12.41
CA MET A 31 10.47 -40.65 -12.39
C MET A 31 10.88 -39.44 -11.57
N GLY A 32 11.58 -39.73 -10.46
CA GLY A 32 12.07 -38.74 -9.51
C GLY A 32 13.18 -37.87 -10.08
N GLY A 33 13.10 -36.58 -9.78
CA GLY A 33 14.16 -35.61 -9.97
C GLY A 33 14.07 -34.59 -8.84
N SER A 34 14.92 -34.77 -7.83
CA SER A 34 15.06 -33.85 -6.70
C SER A 34 15.82 -32.60 -7.15
N GLY A 35 15.12 -31.48 -7.28
CA GLY A 35 15.69 -30.13 -7.32
C GLY A 35 14.83 -29.23 -6.44
N PRO A 36 15.39 -28.31 -5.63
CA PRO A 36 14.57 -27.43 -4.80
C PRO A 36 13.81 -26.47 -5.72
N LEU A 37 12.48 -26.58 -5.72
CA LEU A 37 11.61 -25.55 -6.26
C LEU A 37 11.75 -24.30 -5.37
N PRO A 38 11.81 -23.09 -5.96
CA PRO A 38 11.91 -21.86 -5.19
C PRO A 38 10.72 -21.74 -4.24
N GLU A 39 11.02 -21.34 -3.01
CA GLU A 39 10.07 -21.23 -1.90
C GLU A 39 8.87 -20.35 -2.32
N GLU A 40 7.65 -20.90 -2.21
CA GLU A 40 6.42 -20.16 -2.42
C GLU A 40 6.28 -19.09 -1.33
N GLU A 41 6.52 -17.84 -1.67
CA GLU A 41 6.31 -16.68 -0.80
C GLU A 41 4.81 -16.49 -0.49
N ASP A 42 4.50 -16.67 0.80
CA ASP A 42 3.41 -16.08 1.60
C ASP A 42 1.99 -16.01 0.99
N ASN A 43 1.35 -17.17 0.88
CA ASN A 43 -0.07 -17.29 0.54
C ASN A 43 -0.98 -16.88 1.73
N ARG A 44 -1.15 -15.58 1.97
CA ARG A 44 -2.08 -15.07 3.00
C ARG A 44 -3.44 -14.72 2.41
N VAL A 45 -4.46 -15.43 2.88
CA VAL A 45 -5.86 -15.36 2.41
C VAL A 45 -6.66 -14.32 3.18
N ARG A 46 -7.41 -13.44 2.50
CA ARG A 46 -8.54 -12.69 3.09
C ARG A 46 -9.78 -12.74 2.18
N LYS A 47 -10.96 -13.01 2.76
CA LYS A 47 -12.27 -13.05 2.08
C LYS A 47 -13.18 -11.95 2.63
N PHE A 48 -13.88 -11.27 1.74
CA PHE A 48 -15.12 -10.56 2.07
C PHE A 48 -16.31 -11.39 1.54
N HIS A 49 -17.34 -11.61 2.37
CA HIS A 49 -18.48 -12.50 2.09
C HIS A 49 -19.61 -11.77 1.38
N ILE A 50 -20.17 -12.38 0.32
CA ILE A 50 -21.59 -12.23 -0.05
C ILE A 50 -22.14 -13.62 -0.45
N ASN A 51 -23.15 -14.06 0.31
CA ASN A 51 -24.09 -15.17 0.07
C ASN A 51 -23.56 -16.58 -0.27
N GLY A 52 -23.24 -17.34 0.79
CA GLY A 52 -23.94 -18.60 1.10
C GLY A 52 -23.89 -19.75 0.10
N VAL A 53 -22.71 -20.22 -0.32
CA VAL A 53 -22.52 -21.60 -0.82
C VAL A 53 -21.14 -22.11 -0.38
N THR A 54 -21.10 -23.29 0.25
CA THR A 54 -19.85 -23.94 0.69
C THR A 54 -19.22 -24.69 -0.48
N VAL A 55 -18.13 -24.17 -1.02
CA VAL A 55 -17.25 -24.86 -1.98
C VAL A 55 -15.83 -24.82 -1.41
N GLY A 56 -15.13 -25.97 -1.43
CA GLY A 56 -13.72 -26.06 -1.04
C GLY A 56 -12.86 -25.19 -1.97
N VAL A 57 -12.30 -24.10 -1.45
CA VAL A 57 -11.52 -23.14 -2.25
C VAL A 57 -10.10 -23.66 -2.38
N VAL A 58 -9.77 -24.28 -3.52
CA VAL A 58 -8.43 -24.82 -3.82
C VAL A 58 -7.43 -23.73 -4.24
N SER A 59 -7.90 -22.53 -4.59
CA SER A 59 -7.04 -21.35 -4.76
C SER A 59 -7.94 -20.11 -4.76
N GLN A 60 -7.61 -19.13 -3.94
CA GLN A 60 -8.32 -17.85 -3.92
C GLN A 60 -7.39 -16.79 -4.50
N ARG A 61 -7.66 -16.35 -5.73
CA ARG A 61 -6.98 -15.19 -6.31
C ARG A 61 -7.70 -13.93 -5.82
N VAL A 62 -7.03 -13.09 -5.05
CA VAL A 62 -7.54 -11.74 -4.77
C VAL A 62 -7.35 -10.91 -6.04
N GLN A 63 -8.44 -10.33 -6.53
CA GLN A 63 -8.48 -9.53 -7.74
C GLN A 63 -8.69 -8.07 -7.34
N TYR A 64 -7.79 -7.18 -7.77
CA TYR A 64 -7.88 -5.75 -7.51
C TYR A 64 -8.33 -5.01 -8.75
N TYR A 65 -9.03 -3.90 -8.58
CA TYR A 65 -9.43 -3.02 -9.69
C TYR A 65 -8.66 -1.70 -9.59
N ASP A 66 -8.19 -1.20 -10.73
CA ASP A 66 -7.57 0.12 -10.83
C ASP A 66 -8.63 1.25 -10.76
N ALA A 67 -8.17 2.50 -10.81
CA ALA A 67 -9.03 3.68 -10.78
C ALA A 67 -10.05 3.75 -11.94
N ASP A 68 -9.79 3.05 -13.06
CA ASP A 68 -10.68 2.95 -14.21
C ASP A 68 -11.65 1.75 -14.11
N GLY A 69 -11.59 0.99 -13.01
CA GLY A 69 -12.40 -0.20 -12.79
C GLY A 69 -11.92 -1.44 -13.56
N ARG A 70 -10.65 -1.46 -14.01
CA ARG A 70 -10.06 -2.60 -14.73
C ARG A 70 -9.32 -3.52 -13.77
N LEU A 71 -9.36 -4.82 -14.06
CA LEU A 71 -8.66 -5.82 -13.27
C LEU A 71 -7.14 -5.62 -13.34
N VAL A 72 -6.50 -5.45 -12.19
CA VAL A 72 -5.05 -5.53 -12.04
C VAL A 72 -4.64 -6.98 -12.21
N THR A 73 -3.95 -7.27 -13.31
CA THR A 73 -3.50 -8.63 -13.70
C THR A 73 -2.04 -8.90 -13.36
N GLU A 74 -1.33 -7.87 -12.90
CA GLU A 74 0.04 -7.94 -12.39
C GLU A 74 0.07 -8.02 -10.86
N SER A 75 1.27 -8.17 -10.28
CA SER A 75 1.41 -8.07 -8.82
C SER A 75 1.00 -6.68 -8.34
N PHE A 76 0.39 -6.59 -7.17
CA PHE A 76 -0.02 -5.29 -6.64
C PHE A 76 1.17 -4.34 -6.45
N LYS A 77 2.34 -4.88 -6.09
CA LYS A 77 3.62 -4.15 -6.03
C LYS A 77 4.01 -3.53 -7.38
N ASP A 78 3.86 -4.28 -8.48
CA ASP A 78 4.18 -3.77 -9.82
C ASP A 78 3.20 -2.68 -10.27
N TYR A 79 1.91 -2.86 -9.99
CA TYR A 79 0.90 -1.84 -10.22
C TYR A 79 1.22 -0.55 -9.45
N THR A 80 1.48 -0.66 -8.14
CA THR A 80 1.88 0.49 -7.29
C THR A 80 3.11 1.18 -7.86
N ARG A 81 4.14 0.42 -8.25
CA ARG A 81 5.35 0.98 -8.88
C ARG A 81 5.04 1.76 -10.14
N LYS A 82 4.27 1.19 -11.07
CA LYS A 82 3.89 1.87 -12.32
C LYS A 82 3.05 3.11 -12.06
N THR A 83 2.15 3.09 -11.09
CA THR A 83 1.30 4.23 -10.74
C THR A 83 2.13 5.39 -10.19
N VAL A 84 2.99 5.14 -9.19
CA VAL A 84 3.82 6.19 -8.59
C VAL A 84 4.86 6.75 -9.56
N LEU A 85 5.48 5.91 -10.38
CA LEU A 85 6.50 6.34 -11.36
C LEU A 85 5.94 7.26 -12.47
N LYS A 86 4.61 7.30 -12.68
CA LYS A 86 4.00 8.27 -13.62
C LYS A 86 4.18 9.71 -13.15
N GLU A 87 4.22 9.94 -11.84
CA GLU A 87 4.30 11.28 -11.25
C GLU A 87 5.67 11.58 -10.64
N CYS A 88 6.33 10.56 -10.11
CA CYS A 88 7.61 10.68 -9.41
C CYS A 88 8.62 9.70 -10.02
N ALA A 89 9.36 10.16 -11.03
CA ALA A 89 10.30 9.31 -11.78
C ALA A 89 11.50 8.83 -10.93
N SER A 90 11.82 9.55 -9.85
CA SER A 90 12.92 9.23 -8.94
C SER A 90 12.50 9.29 -7.48
N LEU A 91 13.30 8.67 -6.60
CA LEU A 91 13.12 8.75 -5.15
C LEU A 91 13.16 10.22 -4.68
N ASP A 92 14.07 11.03 -5.24
CA ASP A 92 14.23 12.43 -4.84
C ASP A 92 13.00 13.26 -5.25
N ASP A 93 12.38 12.96 -6.41
CA ASP A 93 11.12 13.59 -6.80
C ASP A 93 9.97 13.22 -5.87
N PHE A 94 9.86 11.95 -5.49
CA PHE A 94 8.85 11.49 -4.54
C PHE A 94 9.03 12.14 -3.17
N VAL A 95 10.24 12.15 -2.63
CA VAL A 95 10.55 12.75 -1.32
C VAL A 95 10.23 14.24 -1.34
N ARG A 96 10.60 14.96 -2.42
CA ARG A 96 10.25 16.37 -2.58
C ARG A 96 8.74 16.58 -2.62
N LYS A 97 8.01 15.84 -3.48
CA LYS A 97 6.53 15.92 -3.56
C LYS A 97 5.89 15.65 -2.20
N TRP A 98 6.38 14.65 -1.48
CA TRP A 98 5.89 14.30 -0.14
C TRP A 98 6.15 15.43 0.86
N GLN A 99 7.38 15.94 0.94
CA GLN A 99 7.77 16.98 1.89
C GLN A 99 7.07 18.32 1.61
N ASP A 100 6.94 18.71 0.35
CA ASP A 100 6.31 19.97 -0.07
C ASP A 100 4.78 19.97 0.08
N ALA A 101 4.16 18.80 0.28
CA ALA A 101 2.71 18.72 0.48
C ALA A 101 2.28 19.34 1.82
N ASP A 102 1.30 20.24 1.78
CA ASP A 102 0.69 20.87 2.96
C ASP A 102 0.15 19.83 3.96
N ARG A 103 -0.32 18.69 3.44
CA ARG A 103 -0.86 17.56 4.22
C ARG A 103 -0.49 16.24 3.55
N LYS A 104 0.21 15.38 4.26
CA LYS A 104 0.58 14.02 3.82
C LYS A 104 -0.67 13.16 3.67
N ALA A 105 -1.69 13.36 4.51
CA ALA A 105 -3.00 12.73 4.34
C ALA A 105 -3.63 12.99 2.96
N ALA A 106 -3.39 14.17 2.36
CA ALA A 106 -3.90 14.48 1.03
C ALA A 106 -3.16 13.68 -0.06
N VAL A 107 -1.84 13.50 0.07
CA VAL A 107 -1.04 12.66 -0.84
C VAL A 107 -1.46 11.20 -0.75
N ILE A 108 -1.66 10.69 0.47
CA ILE A 108 -2.15 9.33 0.72
C ILE A 108 -3.50 9.11 0.03
N LYS A 109 -4.42 10.08 0.18
CA LYS A 109 -5.74 10.02 -0.45
C LYS A 109 -5.70 10.15 -1.97
N GLU A 110 -4.84 11.00 -2.51
CA GLU A 110 -4.65 11.13 -3.96
C GLU A 110 -4.24 9.78 -4.58
N LEU A 111 -3.28 9.11 -3.96
CA LEU A 111 -2.80 7.81 -4.40
C LEU A 111 -3.85 6.70 -4.20
N GLU A 112 -4.64 6.76 -3.13
CA GLU A 112 -5.80 5.88 -2.95
C GLU A 112 -6.81 6.01 -4.10
N LEU A 113 -7.10 7.24 -4.52
CA LEU A 113 -7.97 7.51 -5.68
C LEU A 113 -7.38 7.01 -7.00
N GLN A 114 -6.05 6.86 -7.07
CA GLN A 114 -5.35 6.20 -8.19
C GLN A 114 -5.31 4.68 -8.05
N GLY A 115 -6.06 4.09 -7.12
CA GLY A 115 -6.17 2.65 -6.92
C GLY A 115 -5.08 2.04 -6.04
N ILE A 116 -4.31 2.84 -5.28
CA ILE A 116 -3.40 2.32 -4.27
C ILE A 116 -4.18 1.96 -3.00
N LEU A 117 -4.45 0.67 -2.84
CA LEU A 117 -5.02 0.05 -1.66
C LEU A 117 -3.96 -0.14 -0.55
N TRP A 118 -3.93 0.77 0.41
CA TRP A 118 -2.95 0.77 1.50
C TRP A 118 -2.95 -0.49 2.35
N ASP A 119 -4.13 -1.03 2.68
CA ASP A 119 -4.23 -2.27 3.46
C ASP A 119 -3.59 -3.46 2.75
N VAL A 120 -3.73 -3.52 1.42
CA VAL A 120 -3.13 -4.57 0.58
C VAL A 120 -1.62 -4.40 0.55
N LEU A 121 -1.14 -3.17 0.34
CA LEU A 121 0.30 -2.88 0.34
C LEU A 121 0.93 -3.21 1.70
N ALA A 122 0.26 -2.86 2.79
CA ALA A 122 0.69 -3.16 4.15
C ALA A 122 0.77 -4.67 4.44
N GLU A 123 -0.11 -5.49 3.86
CA GLU A 123 -0.02 -6.95 3.96
C GLU A 123 1.21 -7.53 3.25
N GLU A 124 1.57 -6.90 2.15
CA GLU A 124 2.63 -7.31 1.23
C GLU A 124 4.04 -6.89 1.68
N VAL A 125 4.16 -5.79 2.43
CA VAL A 125 5.47 -5.22 2.84
C VAL A 125 5.64 -4.98 4.33
N GLY A 126 4.56 -4.95 5.12
CA GLY A 126 4.60 -4.73 6.57
C GLY A 126 3.55 -3.72 7.05
N LYS A 127 2.82 -4.08 8.11
CA LYS A 127 1.71 -3.27 8.67
C LYS A 127 2.16 -2.12 9.56
N ASP A 128 3.39 -2.18 10.00
CA ASP A 128 4.08 -1.20 10.83
C ASP A 128 4.80 -0.12 10.01
N LEU A 129 4.89 -0.32 8.69
CA LEU A 129 5.41 0.70 7.77
C LEU A 129 4.45 1.88 7.66
N ASP A 130 5.02 3.07 7.41
CA ASP A 130 4.26 4.25 6.99
C ASP A 130 3.95 4.14 5.49
N PRO A 131 2.83 4.71 4.98
CA PRO A 131 2.58 4.81 3.54
C PRO A 131 3.78 5.35 2.75
N PHE A 132 4.52 6.32 3.30
CA PHE A 132 5.76 6.82 2.70
C PHE A 132 6.80 5.70 2.51
N ASP A 133 7.07 4.92 3.56
CA ASP A 133 8.07 3.85 3.55
C ASP A 133 7.67 2.69 2.66
N MET A 134 6.38 2.36 2.61
CA MET A 134 5.86 1.35 1.69
C MET A 134 6.19 1.72 0.25
N LEU A 135 6.00 2.99 -0.13
CA LEU A 135 6.31 3.47 -1.48
C LEU A 135 7.82 3.55 -1.71
N CYS A 136 8.60 4.07 -0.77
CA CYS A 136 10.06 4.07 -0.86
C CYS A 136 10.62 2.66 -1.11
N HIS A 137 10.08 1.66 -0.41
CA HIS A 137 10.48 0.27 -0.56
C HIS A 137 10.04 -0.35 -1.89
N VAL A 138 8.75 -0.27 -2.21
CA VAL A 138 8.17 -0.95 -3.39
C VAL A 138 8.62 -0.31 -4.70
N VAL A 139 8.67 1.02 -4.74
CA VAL A 139 8.90 1.78 -5.97
C VAL A 139 10.39 1.98 -6.21
N TYR A 140 11.15 2.31 -5.17
CA TYR A 140 12.55 2.76 -5.29
C TYR A 140 13.56 1.81 -4.61
N GLY A 141 13.12 0.65 -4.14
CA GLY A 141 14.00 -0.38 -3.56
C GLY A 141 14.73 0.06 -2.29
N GLN A 142 14.20 1.05 -1.56
CA GLN A 142 14.79 1.44 -0.28
C GLN A 142 14.53 0.36 0.79
N PRO A 143 15.46 0.16 1.73
CA PRO A 143 15.16 -0.60 2.95
C PRO A 143 13.95 0.03 3.66
N PRO A 144 12.93 -0.75 4.03
CA PRO A 144 11.75 -0.20 4.68
C PRO A 144 12.09 0.24 6.11
N LEU A 145 11.52 1.37 6.53
CA LEU A 145 11.56 1.81 7.92
C LEU A 145 10.14 1.78 8.49
N THR A 146 10.01 1.26 9.70
CA THR A 146 8.76 1.29 10.45
C THR A 146 8.49 2.70 10.99
N ARG A 147 7.23 2.98 11.30
CA ARG A 147 6.83 4.23 11.96
C ARG A 147 7.57 4.44 13.29
N LYS A 148 7.82 3.36 14.03
CA LYS A 148 8.61 3.38 15.28
C LYS A 148 10.07 3.74 15.03
N GLU A 149 10.70 3.15 14.02
CA GLU A 149 12.09 3.48 13.69
C GLU A 149 12.24 4.94 13.23
N ARG A 150 11.26 5.47 12.48
CA ARG A 150 11.24 6.90 12.15
C ARG A 150 11.16 7.77 13.39
N ALA A 151 10.24 7.47 14.31
CA ALA A 151 10.14 8.18 15.58
C ALA A 151 11.45 8.13 16.38
N ASP A 152 12.08 6.95 16.48
CA ASP A 152 13.34 6.80 17.21
C ASP A 152 14.49 7.55 16.55
N ASN A 153 14.50 7.65 15.21
CA ASN A 153 15.49 8.43 14.49
C ASN A 153 15.35 9.93 14.79
N VAL A 154 14.14 10.46 14.91
CA VAL A 154 13.90 11.86 15.34
C VAL A 154 14.45 12.08 16.75
N ARG A 155 14.17 11.17 17.68
CA ARG A 155 14.68 11.26 19.07
C ARG A 155 16.20 11.28 19.13
N LYS A 156 16.87 10.40 18.36
CA LYS A 156 18.34 10.29 18.33
C LYS A 156 19.04 11.57 17.85
N ARG A 157 18.37 12.41 17.06
CA ARG A 157 18.91 13.69 16.57
C ARG A 157 18.81 14.83 17.57
N ASN A 158 18.25 14.60 18.76
CA ASN A 158 17.99 15.62 19.78
C ASN A 158 17.16 16.80 19.25
N TYR A 159 16.26 16.56 18.29
CA TYR A 159 15.46 17.60 17.64
C TYR A 159 14.67 18.47 18.63
N PHE A 160 14.18 17.87 19.73
CA PHE A 160 13.29 18.54 20.67
C PHE A 160 13.98 19.63 21.52
N THR A 161 15.31 19.63 21.64
CA THR A 161 16.01 20.53 22.58
C THR A 161 15.90 22.02 22.21
N LYS A 162 15.39 22.35 21.02
CA LYS A 162 15.11 23.73 20.59
C LYS A 162 13.80 24.31 21.15
N TYR A 163 12.94 23.47 21.74
CA TYR A 163 11.62 23.86 22.27
C TYR A 163 11.62 23.97 23.80
N SER A 164 10.61 24.64 24.38
CA SER A 164 10.36 24.67 25.82
C SER A 164 9.95 23.28 26.34
N ASP A 165 10.13 23.01 27.64
CA ASP A 165 9.77 21.70 28.23
C ASP A 165 8.29 21.30 27.96
N ALA A 166 7.39 22.29 28.00
CA ALA A 166 5.98 22.09 27.67
C ALA A 166 5.80 21.65 26.20
N ALA A 167 6.38 22.39 25.24
CA ALA A 167 6.32 22.03 23.83
C ALA A 167 7.04 20.70 23.52
N GLN A 168 8.18 20.42 24.16
CA GLN A 168 8.89 19.15 24.01
C GLN A 168 8.00 17.97 24.41
N THR A 169 7.28 18.08 25.54
CA THR A 169 6.37 17.04 26.01
C THR A 169 5.23 16.81 25.01
N VAL A 170 4.64 17.89 24.48
CA VAL A 170 3.58 17.81 23.45
C VAL A 170 4.10 17.15 22.18
N LEU A 171 5.23 17.61 21.64
CA LEU A 171 5.81 17.08 20.40
C LEU A 171 6.27 15.63 20.55
N SER A 172 6.80 15.23 21.71
CA SER A 172 7.15 13.83 21.98
C SER A 172 5.91 12.94 21.99
N ASN A 173 4.82 13.39 22.64
CA ASN A 173 3.55 12.64 22.65
C ASN A 173 2.91 12.57 21.26
N LEU A 174 3.04 13.62 20.44
CA LEU A 174 2.60 13.59 19.04
C LEU A 174 3.42 12.57 18.25
N LEU A 175 4.74 12.54 18.45
CA LEU A 175 5.60 11.56 17.80
C LEU A 175 5.26 10.11 18.21
N ASP A 176 4.85 9.87 19.46
CA ASP A 176 4.33 8.57 19.89
C ASP A 176 3.02 8.23 19.19
N LYS A 177 2.10 9.20 19.03
CA LYS A 177 0.88 8.99 18.24
C LYS A 177 1.16 8.65 16.79
N TYR A 178 2.13 9.31 16.17
CA TYR A 178 2.61 8.96 14.83
C TYR A 178 3.10 7.50 14.78
N ALA A 179 3.95 7.10 15.73
CA ALA A 179 4.51 5.76 15.79
C ALA A 179 3.42 4.67 15.90
N ASP A 180 2.33 4.96 16.61
CA ASP A 180 1.22 4.01 16.83
C ASP A 180 0.20 4.02 15.69
N ALA A 181 -0.21 5.19 15.20
CA ALA A 181 -1.39 5.35 14.35
C ALA A 181 -1.12 6.04 13.00
N GLY A 182 0.06 6.64 12.80
CA GLY A 182 0.49 7.22 11.52
C GLY A 182 0.32 8.73 11.44
N VAL A 183 0.68 9.29 10.28
CA VAL A 183 0.80 10.75 10.07
C VAL A 183 -0.51 11.52 10.16
N GLU A 184 -1.63 10.88 9.83
CA GLU A 184 -2.94 11.54 9.87
C GLU A 184 -3.33 12.00 11.28
N GLU A 185 -2.85 11.31 12.32
CA GLU A 185 -3.11 11.68 13.72
C GLU A 185 -2.37 12.95 14.14
N ILE A 186 -1.13 13.15 13.67
CA ILE A 186 -0.33 14.32 14.08
C ILE A 186 -0.72 15.60 13.34
N GLU A 187 -1.23 15.48 12.12
CA GLU A 187 -1.80 16.61 11.36
C GLU A 187 -3.10 17.14 11.97
N ASN A 188 -3.81 16.32 12.74
CA ASN A 188 -5.10 16.67 13.30
C ASN A 188 -4.94 17.37 14.66
N ILE A 189 -5.09 18.69 14.69
CA ILE A 189 -5.01 19.47 15.94
C ILE A 189 -6.00 19.01 17.03
N GLN A 190 -7.09 18.32 16.68
CA GLN A 190 -8.02 17.76 17.67
C GLN A 190 -7.42 16.59 18.46
N VAL A 191 -6.29 16.02 18.03
CA VAL A 191 -5.54 15.00 18.77
C VAL A 191 -5.16 15.50 20.17
N LEU A 192 -4.96 16.81 20.34
CA LEU A 192 -4.67 17.44 21.63
C LEU A 192 -5.82 17.36 22.65
N LYS A 193 -7.01 16.89 22.25
CA LYS A 193 -8.14 16.60 23.16
C LYS A 193 -8.17 15.14 23.62
N LEU A 194 -7.29 14.30 23.09
CA LEU A 194 -7.24 12.87 23.36
C LEU A 194 -6.11 12.55 24.34
N LYS A 195 -6.13 11.35 24.93
CA LYS A 195 -5.04 10.88 25.79
C LYS A 195 -3.72 10.78 25.02
N PRO A 196 -2.57 11.18 25.60
CA PRO A 196 -2.40 11.70 26.97
C PRO A 196 -2.55 13.23 27.10
N PHE A 197 -2.84 13.95 26.01
CA PHE A 197 -2.93 15.42 25.99
C PHE A 197 -4.08 15.96 26.85
N ASP A 198 -5.15 15.20 27.03
CA ASP A 198 -6.25 15.53 27.94
C ASP A 198 -5.83 15.76 29.40
N GLN A 199 -4.65 15.27 29.80
CA GLN A 199 -4.05 15.49 31.11
C GLN A 199 -3.10 16.70 31.16
N MET A 200 -2.76 17.27 30.00
CA MET A 200 -1.84 18.40 29.87
C MET A 200 -2.54 19.76 29.84
N GLY A 201 -3.88 19.77 29.87
CA GLY A 201 -4.70 20.98 29.82
C GLY A 201 -5.71 20.94 28.68
N THR A 202 -6.44 22.03 28.50
CA THR A 202 -7.30 22.22 27.33
C THR A 202 -6.46 22.43 26.07
N LEU A 203 -7.05 22.19 24.89
CA LEU A 203 -6.38 22.44 23.61
C LEU A 203 -5.81 23.87 23.51
N GLN A 204 -6.51 24.87 24.07
CA GLN A 204 -6.02 26.24 24.06
C GLN A 204 -4.81 26.45 24.98
N GLU A 205 -4.85 25.92 26.21
CA GLU A 205 -3.74 26.00 27.16
C GLU A 205 -2.50 25.29 26.61
N ILE A 206 -2.64 24.09 26.04
CA ILE A 206 -1.52 23.36 25.43
C ILE A 206 -0.83 24.19 24.34
N ILE A 207 -1.61 24.86 23.49
CA ILE A 207 -1.08 25.71 22.43
C ILE A 207 -0.39 26.95 23.01
N THR A 208 -1.05 27.66 23.93
CA THR A 208 -0.52 28.91 24.47
C THR A 208 0.70 28.69 25.36
N ASP A 209 0.67 27.69 26.24
CA ASP A 209 1.76 27.41 27.18
C ASP A 209 2.97 26.75 26.51
N GLY A 210 2.72 25.87 25.53
CA GLY A 210 3.79 25.21 24.78
C GLY A 210 4.41 26.12 23.72
N PHE A 211 3.57 26.80 22.93
CA PHE A 211 3.95 27.38 21.64
C PHE A 211 3.61 28.87 21.52
N GLY A 212 2.91 29.46 22.48
CA GLY A 212 2.44 30.85 22.45
C GLY A 212 1.16 31.03 21.63
N ASP A 213 1.17 30.58 20.37
CA ASP A 213 0.04 30.72 19.46
C ASP A 213 -0.13 29.52 18.51
N LYS A 214 -1.30 29.47 17.86
CA LYS A 214 -1.65 28.37 16.95
C LYS A 214 -0.73 28.30 15.73
N GLY A 215 -0.29 29.44 15.19
CA GLY A 215 0.62 29.47 14.03
C GLY A 215 1.97 28.83 14.37
N THR A 216 2.53 29.20 15.52
CA THR A 216 3.78 28.61 16.03
C THR A 216 3.64 27.11 16.31
N TYR A 217 2.49 26.67 16.85
CA TYR A 217 2.19 25.24 16.98
C TYR A 217 2.17 24.52 15.62
N MET A 218 1.44 25.05 14.63
CA MET A 218 1.35 24.43 13.30
C MET A 218 2.72 24.35 12.63
N GLN A 219 3.56 25.38 12.80
CA GLN A 219 4.94 25.36 12.31
C GLN A 219 5.77 24.27 13.01
N ALA A 220 5.63 24.11 14.33
CA ALA A 220 6.33 23.06 15.07
C ALA A 220 5.92 21.65 14.64
N VAL A 221 4.64 21.43 14.31
CA VAL A 221 4.15 20.16 13.74
C VAL A 221 4.73 19.93 12.34
N SER A 222 4.73 20.95 11.48
CA SER A 222 5.32 20.86 10.13
C SER A 222 6.83 20.57 10.17
N ASP A 223 7.56 21.21 11.08
CA ASP A 223 8.97 20.93 11.30
C ASP A 223 9.16 19.48 11.81
N LEU A 224 8.29 18.99 12.69
CA LEU A 224 8.35 17.61 13.21
C LEU A 224 8.11 16.58 12.09
N GLU A 225 7.13 16.82 11.22
CA GLU A 225 6.90 16.00 10.03
C GLU A 225 8.13 15.97 9.12
N SER A 226 8.75 17.13 8.90
CA SER A 226 9.96 17.25 8.09
C SER A 226 11.09 16.37 8.64
N GLU A 227 11.25 16.34 9.96
CA GLU A 227 12.22 15.47 10.64
C GLU A 227 11.87 13.98 10.55
N ILE A 228 10.59 13.63 10.73
CA ILE A 228 10.08 12.25 10.62
C ILE A 228 10.44 11.69 9.24
N TYR A 229 10.25 12.49 8.18
CA TYR A 229 10.43 12.07 6.79
C TYR A 229 11.81 12.37 6.20
N GLN A 230 12.78 12.82 7.01
CA GLN A 230 14.15 12.98 6.55
C GLN A 230 14.79 11.60 6.28
N LEU A 231 15.23 11.37 5.05
CA LEU A 231 15.93 10.15 4.69
C LEU A 231 17.29 10.05 5.43
N PRO A 232 17.71 8.85 5.84
CA PRO A 232 19.07 8.67 6.34
C PRO A 232 20.09 9.04 5.24
N PRO A 233 21.27 9.55 5.60
CA PRO A 233 22.30 9.85 4.63
C PRO A 233 22.62 8.59 3.82
N ARG A 234 22.60 8.70 2.48
CA ARG A 234 23.00 7.60 1.60
C ARG A 234 24.43 7.23 1.97
N SER A 235 24.65 5.97 2.36
CA SER A 235 26.00 5.44 2.46
C SER A 235 26.59 5.47 1.05
N ALA A 236 27.68 6.22 0.89
CA ALA A 236 28.43 6.33 -0.36
C ALA A 236 29.14 5.01 -0.71
#